data_AF-A0A2P5AAB9-F1
#
_entry.id   AF-A0A2P5AAB9-F1
#
_cell.length_a   1.000
_cell.length_b   1.000
_cell.length_c   1.000
_cell.angle_alpha   90.00
_cell.angle_beta   90.00
_cell.angle_gamma   90.00
#
_symmetry.space_group_name_H-M   'P 1'
#
loop_
_entity.id
_entity.type
_entity.pdbx_description
1 polymer ?
#
loop_
_entity_poly.entity_id
_entity_poly.type
_entity_poly.pdbx_seq_one_letter_code
_entity_poly.pdbx_strand_id
1 'polypeptide(L)'
;MIDAVEHKCHQSRGKDSHELPEFQAFFNDQTSNDFNQLFTSLPPERRYFAAGLPGSFRSRLFPSASLHFVNSAYAIQILSLLPKEVVDKSSPARNKGRIHYSNSAPEVVKALMKLNSP
;
A
#
# COMPACT_ATOMS: atom_id res chain seq x y z
N MET A 1 2.49 13.68 5.62
CA MET A 1 3.44 12.54 5.80
C MET A 1 4.84 12.93 5.39
N ILE A 2 5.05 13.38 4.14
CA ILE A 2 6.37 13.80 3.66
C ILE A 2 6.94 14.93 4.54
N ASP A 3 6.14 15.94 4.87
CA ASP A 3 6.56 17.02 5.78
C ASP A 3 7.03 16.51 7.16
N ALA A 4 6.42 15.44 7.66
CA ALA A 4 6.81 14.84 8.94
C ALA A 4 8.16 14.09 8.83
N VAL A 5 8.42 13.45 7.69
CA VAL A 5 9.70 12.82 7.39
C VAL A 5 10.79 13.90 7.22
N GLU A 6 10.51 14.95 6.46
CA GLU A 6 11.40 16.10 6.31
C GLU A 6 11.77 16.73 7.65
N HIS A 7 10.75 17.00 8.48
CA HIS A 7 10.93 17.58 9.80
C HIS A 7 11.79 16.68 10.71
N LYS A 8 11.55 15.36 10.70
CA LYS A 8 12.36 14.41 11.47
C LYS A 8 13.81 14.36 10.97
N CYS A 9 14.04 14.41 9.66
CA CYS A 9 15.39 14.50 9.09
C CYS A 9 16.11 15.77 9.57
N HIS A 10 15.42 16.91 9.57
CA HIS A 10 15.97 18.18 10.03
C HIS A 10 16.34 18.14 11.53
N GLN A 11 15.51 17.54 12.37
CA GLN A 11 15.80 17.37 13.80
C GLN A 11 16.99 16.44 14.06
N SER A 12 17.10 15.36 13.28
CA SER A 12 18.12 14.32 13.51
C SER A 12 19.55 14.71 13.10
N ARG A 13 19.71 15.66 12.18
CA ARG A 13 21.00 15.97 11.56
C ARG A 13 21.85 17.02 12.30
N GLY A 14 21.31 17.66 13.34
CA GLY A 14 22.04 18.72 14.07
C GLY A 14 22.31 19.95 13.19
N LYS A 15 22.82 21.03 13.79
CA LYS A 15 23.04 22.33 13.12
C LYS A 15 24.16 22.32 12.04
N ASP A 16 24.83 21.20 11.83
CA ASP A 16 26.07 21.13 11.04
C ASP A 16 25.85 20.68 9.59
N SER A 17 24.63 20.24 9.22
CA SER A 17 24.29 19.98 7.82
C SER A 17 23.61 21.20 7.19
N HIS A 18 24.33 21.92 6.33
CA HIS A 18 23.80 23.10 5.65
C HIS A 18 22.76 22.80 4.56
N GLU A 19 22.56 21.54 4.17
CA GLU A 19 21.61 21.14 3.12
C GLU A 19 20.70 19.97 3.55
N LEU A 20 19.39 20.15 3.34
CA LEU A 20 18.39 19.09 3.46
C LEU A 20 18.62 18.05 2.35
N PRO A 21 18.42 16.75 2.63
CA PRO A 21 18.47 15.75 1.57
C PRO A 21 17.33 15.99 0.58
N GLU A 22 17.55 15.62 -0.68
CA GLU A 22 16.48 15.60 -1.68
C GLU A 22 15.52 14.45 -1.38
N PHE A 23 14.22 14.71 -1.49
CA PHE A 23 13.18 13.72 -1.26
C PHE A 23 12.56 13.26 -2.57
N GLN A 24 12.44 11.93 -2.72
CA GLN A 24 11.70 11.32 -3.82
C GLN A 24 10.52 10.53 -3.24
N ALA A 25 9.31 10.93 -3.62
CA ALA A 25 8.07 10.30 -3.23
C ALA A 25 7.50 9.47 -4.38
N PHE A 26 7.16 8.24 -4.05
CA PHE A 26 6.61 7.26 -4.95
C PHE A 26 5.16 6.97 -4.57
N PHE A 27 4.23 7.25 -5.48
CA PHE A 27 2.81 6.98 -5.31
C PHE A 27 2.48 5.69 -6.04
N ASN A 28 2.28 4.62 -5.30
CA ASN A 28 1.91 3.33 -5.86
C ASN A 28 0.42 3.06 -5.66
N ASP A 29 -0.23 2.60 -6.73
CA ASP A 29 -1.58 2.05 -6.71
C ASP A 29 -1.75 1.06 -7.89
N GLN A 30 -2.90 0.40 -7.98
CA GLN A 30 -3.28 -0.44 -9.12
C GLN A 30 -3.16 0.34 -10.44
N THR A 31 -2.88 -0.38 -11.52
CA THR A 31 -2.79 0.20 -12.87
C THR A 31 -4.08 0.89 -13.33
N SER A 32 -5.21 0.54 -12.72
CA SER A 32 -6.53 1.13 -12.98
C SER A 32 -6.79 2.44 -12.21
N ASN A 33 -5.90 2.82 -11.29
CA ASN A 33 -6.05 4.07 -10.55
C ASN A 33 -5.86 5.29 -11.46
N ASP A 34 -6.54 6.39 -11.16
CA ASP A 34 -6.41 7.63 -11.91
C ASP A 34 -5.19 8.44 -11.44
N PHE A 35 -4.03 8.13 -12.02
CA PHE A 35 -2.80 8.88 -11.77
C PHE A 35 -2.84 10.32 -12.32
N ASN A 36 -3.68 10.62 -13.30
CA ASN A 36 -3.77 11.98 -13.85
C ASN A 36 -4.40 12.92 -12.81
N GLN A 37 -5.44 12.46 -12.13
CA GLN A 37 -6.04 13.20 -11.02
C GLN A 37 -5.02 13.39 -9.89
N LEU A 38 -4.26 12.35 -9.54
CA LEU A 38 -3.19 12.46 -8.54
C LEU A 38 -2.20 13.57 -8.93
N PHE A 39 -1.61 13.52 -10.12
CA PHE A 39 -0.58 14.49 -10.52
C PHE A 39 -1.11 15.92 -10.63
N THR A 40 -2.37 16.08 -11.06
CA THR A 40 -3.02 17.40 -11.11
C THR A 40 -3.30 17.96 -9.71
N SER A 41 -3.52 17.09 -8.71
CA SER A 41 -3.79 17.50 -7.33
C SER A 41 -2.54 17.78 -6.48
N LEU A 42 -1.34 17.44 -6.99
CA LEU A 42 -0.10 17.66 -6.24
C LEU A 42 0.17 19.16 -6.04
N PRO A 43 0.63 19.59 -4.85
CA PRO A 43 1.01 20.97 -4.62
C PRO A 43 2.11 21.40 -5.61
N PRO A 44 2.01 22.61 -6.21
CA PRO A 44 3.02 23.12 -7.13
C PRO A 44 4.34 23.44 -6.40
N GLU A 45 4.28 23.95 -5.18
CA GLU A 45 5.45 24.36 -4.37
C GLU A 45 6.02 23.21 -3.50
N ARG A 46 5.86 21.97 -3.94
CA ARG A 46 6.38 20.79 -3.21
C ARG A 46 7.91 20.76 -3.22
N ARG A 47 8.51 20.34 -2.09
CA ARG A 47 9.97 20.20 -1.91
C ARG A 47 10.48 18.77 -2.16
N TYR A 48 9.75 17.99 -2.94
CA TYR A 48 10.08 16.61 -3.28
C TYR A 48 9.74 16.29 -4.73
N PHE A 49 10.49 15.36 -5.31
CA PHE A 49 10.18 14.78 -6.61
C PHE A 49 9.07 13.74 -6.45
N ALA A 50 8.12 13.73 -7.38
CA ALA A 50 6.99 12.81 -7.35
C ALA A 50 7.04 11.87 -8.55
N ALA A 51 6.82 10.58 -8.32
CA ALA A 51 6.69 9.57 -9.37
C ALA A 51 5.50 8.66 -9.08
N GLY A 52 4.75 8.30 -10.12
CA GLY A 52 3.68 7.31 -10.05
C GLY A 52 4.21 5.93 -10.38
N LEU A 53 3.72 4.92 -9.67
CA LEU A 53 4.06 3.50 -9.88
C LEU A 53 2.79 2.69 -10.04
N PRO A 54 2.31 2.51 -11.27
CA PRO A 54 1.15 1.67 -11.53
C PRO A 54 1.53 0.19 -11.35
N GLY A 55 0.86 -0.51 -10.45
CA GLY A 55 1.10 -1.93 -10.19
C GLY A 55 0.66 -2.39 -8.80
N SER A 56 0.42 -3.69 -8.65
CA SER A 56 0.04 -4.28 -7.36
C SER A 56 1.21 -4.26 -6.38
N PHE A 57 1.01 -3.70 -5.18
CA PHE A 57 1.98 -3.73 -4.07
C PHE A 57 2.30 -5.13 -3.55
N ARG A 58 1.51 -6.15 -3.94
CA ARG A 58 1.78 -7.56 -3.63
C ARG A 58 2.84 -8.18 -4.55
N SER A 59 3.35 -7.41 -5.51
CA SER A 59 4.44 -7.79 -6.41
C SER A 59 5.65 -6.89 -6.20
N ARG A 60 6.81 -7.24 -6.78
CA ARG A 60 8.01 -6.41 -6.69
C ARG A 60 7.83 -5.15 -7.53
N LEU A 61 7.85 -4.00 -6.87
CA LEU A 61 7.76 -2.68 -7.51
C LEU A 61 9.10 -1.94 -7.56
N PHE A 62 10.04 -2.30 -6.70
CA PHE A 62 11.30 -1.60 -6.53
C PHE A 62 12.50 -2.55 -6.55
N PRO A 63 13.68 -2.07 -6.98
CA PRO A 63 14.94 -2.74 -6.73
C PRO A 63 15.16 -2.98 -5.22
N SER A 64 16.05 -3.92 -4.91
CA SER A 64 16.46 -4.15 -3.53
C SER A 64 17.18 -2.92 -2.95
N ALA A 65 16.92 -2.61 -1.67
CA ALA A 65 17.55 -1.51 -0.93
C ALA A 65 17.39 -0.10 -1.53
N SER A 66 16.30 0.16 -2.26
CA SER A 66 16.04 1.48 -2.88
C SER A 66 15.03 2.36 -2.11
N LEU A 67 14.44 1.87 -1.03
CA LEU A 67 13.44 2.59 -0.24
C LEU A 67 13.93 2.82 1.18
N HIS A 68 13.89 4.08 1.63
CA HIS A 68 14.24 4.46 3.01
C HIS A 68 13.04 4.37 3.96
N PHE A 69 11.83 4.61 3.44
CA PHE A 69 10.60 4.62 4.22
C PHE A 69 9.43 4.16 3.36
N VAL A 70 8.51 3.38 3.94
CA VAL A 70 7.30 2.90 3.28
C VAL A 70 6.11 3.16 4.19
N ASN A 71 5.04 3.71 3.61
CA ASN A 71 3.76 3.87 4.29
C ASN A 71 2.66 3.20 3.47
N SER A 72 1.81 2.46 4.16
CA SER A 72 0.59 1.89 3.60
C SER A 72 -0.54 2.15 4.58
N ALA A 73 -1.58 2.84 4.12
CA ALA A 73 -2.78 3.13 4.90
C ALA A 73 -3.98 2.57 4.15
N TYR A 74 -4.81 1.78 4.83
CA TYR A 74 -6.04 1.19 4.27
C TYR A 74 -5.88 0.44 2.94
N ALA A 75 -4.70 -0.11 2.63
CA ALA A 75 -4.49 -0.90 1.40
C ALA A 75 -4.24 -2.39 1.69
N ILE A 76 -3.58 -2.72 2.81
CA ILE A 76 -3.12 -4.09 3.11
C ILE A 76 -4.28 -5.08 3.26
N GLN A 77 -5.45 -4.62 3.74
CA GLN A 77 -6.62 -5.46 3.91
C GLN A 77 -7.27 -5.91 2.58
N ILE A 78 -6.89 -5.30 1.45
CA ILE A 78 -7.44 -5.64 0.13
C ILE A 78 -6.75 -6.90 -0.39
N LEU A 79 -7.53 -7.96 -0.57
CA LEU A 79 -7.06 -9.22 -1.14
C LEU A 79 -6.84 -9.09 -2.65
N SER A 80 -5.75 -9.65 -3.17
CA SER A 80 -5.53 -9.74 -4.63
C SER A 80 -6.43 -10.77 -5.29
N LEU A 81 -6.76 -11.84 -4.57
CA LEU A 81 -7.56 -12.95 -5.08
C LEU A 81 -8.34 -13.57 -3.93
N LEU A 82 -9.53 -14.08 -4.22
CA LEU A 82 -10.30 -14.88 -3.26
C LEU A 82 -9.74 -16.32 -3.20
N PRO A 83 -9.72 -16.96 -2.02
CA PRO A 83 -9.37 -18.37 -1.92
C PRO A 83 -10.33 -19.21 -2.75
N LYS A 84 -9.82 -20.23 -3.44
CA LYS A 84 -10.64 -21.14 -4.25
C LYS A 84 -11.73 -21.79 -3.40
N GLU A 85 -11.42 -22.09 -2.14
CA GLU A 85 -12.34 -22.70 -1.18
C GLU A 85 -13.52 -21.77 -0.82
N VAL A 86 -13.38 -20.45 -0.96
CA VAL A 86 -14.47 -19.49 -0.71
C VAL A 86 -15.39 -19.36 -1.93
N VAL A 87 -14.82 -19.53 -3.12
CA VAL A 87 -15.54 -19.44 -4.40
C VAL A 87 -16.22 -20.76 -4.77
N ASP A 88 -15.63 -21.89 -4.36
CA ASP A 88 -16.16 -23.22 -4.64
C ASP A 88 -17.53 -23.43 -3.97
N LYS A 89 -18.51 -23.82 -4.78
CA LYS A 89 -19.88 -24.04 -4.35
C LYS A 89 -20.04 -25.26 -3.43
N SER A 90 -19.15 -26.25 -3.54
CA SER A 90 -19.16 -27.48 -2.72
C SER A 90 -18.35 -27.36 -1.43
N SER A 91 -17.53 -26.32 -1.29
CA SER A 91 -16.62 -26.17 -0.17
C SER A 91 -17.34 -25.78 1.13
N PRO A 92 -16.92 -26.34 2.29
CA PRO A 92 -17.39 -25.87 3.60
C PRO A 92 -16.99 -24.42 3.90
N ALA A 93 -15.96 -23.89 3.21
CA ALA A 93 -15.53 -22.50 3.32
C ALA A 93 -16.30 -21.54 2.39
N ARG A 94 -17.37 -22.00 1.72
CA ARG A 94 -18.22 -21.13 0.91
C ARG A 94 -18.98 -20.14 1.78
N ASN A 95 -18.81 -18.84 1.53
CA ASN A 95 -19.52 -17.80 2.28
C ASN A 95 -20.96 -17.57 1.78
N LYS A 96 -21.82 -18.60 1.90
CA LYS A 96 -23.17 -18.57 1.32
C LYS A 96 -24.02 -17.43 1.90
N GLY A 97 -24.55 -16.59 1.02
CA GLY A 97 -25.47 -15.50 1.36
C GLY A 97 -24.82 -14.29 2.04
N ARG A 98 -23.47 -14.20 2.05
CA ARG A 98 -22.73 -13.13 2.72
C ARG A 98 -21.61 -12.61 1.82
N ILE A 99 -21.27 -11.34 2.02
CA ILE A 99 -20.22 -10.63 1.26
C ILE A 99 -18.97 -10.35 2.10
N HIS A 100 -19.00 -10.62 3.41
CA HIS A 100 -17.90 -10.38 4.35
C HIS A 100 -17.81 -11.49 5.42
N TYR A 101 -16.67 -11.57 6.12
CA TYR A 101 -16.34 -12.68 7.01
C TYR A 101 -16.65 -12.44 8.50
N SER A 102 -17.08 -11.24 8.91
CA SER A 102 -17.21 -10.84 10.33
C SER A 102 -18.05 -11.79 11.20
N ASN A 103 -19.03 -12.48 10.61
CA ASN A 103 -19.88 -13.48 11.27
C ASN A 103 -20.00 -14.76 10.42
N SER A 104 -18.92 -15.11 9.72
CA SER A 104 -18.87 -16.30 8.88
C SER A 104 -18.37 -17.52 9.65
N ALA A 105 -18.58 -18.70 9.08
CA ALA A 105 -18.08 -19.93 9.67
C ALA A 105 -16.54 -19.89 9.78
N PRO A 106 -15.94 -20.55 10.79
CA PRO A 106 -14.48 -20.55 11.01
C PRO A 106 -13.68 -20.95 9.76
N GLU A 107 -14.23 -21.83 8.92
CA GLU A 107 -13.63 -22.28 7.65
C GLU A 107 -13.47 -21.14 6.65
N VAL A 108 -14.45 -20.23 6.58
CA VAL A 108 -14.42 -19.04 5.72
C VAL A 108 -13.32 -18.08 6.19
N VAL A 109 -13.27 -17.81 7.50
CA VAL A 109 -12.27 -16.92 8.11
C VAL A 109 -10.87 -17.47 7.90
N LYS A 110 -10.67 -18.76 8.17
CA LYS A 110 -9.40 -19.45 7.97
C LYS A 110 -8.96 -19.42 6.50
N ALA A 111 -9.88 -19.62 5.55
CA ALA A 111 -9.57 -19.55 4.13
C ALA A 111 -9.09 -18.16 3.72
N LEU A 112 -9.78 -17.08 4.14
CA LEU A 112 -9.42 -15.70 3.79
C LEU A 112 -8.11 -15.24 4.42
N MET A 113 -7.80 -15.70 5.63
CA MET A 113 -6.53 -15.35 6.31
C MET A 113 -5.29 -15.97 5.64
N LYS A 114 -5.42 -17.08 4.91
CA LYS A 114 -4.29 -17.71 4.20
C LYS A 114 -3.64 -16.78 3.15
N LEU A 115 -4.42 -15.87 2.53
CA LEU A 115 -3.90 -14.94 1.49
C LEU A 115 -3.28 -13.66 2.05
N ASN A 116 -3.37 -13.45 3.36
CA ASN A 116 -2.75 -12.32 4.05
C ASN A 116 -1.46 -12.70 4.80
N SER A 117 -1.02 -13.95 4.68
CA SER A 117 0.26 -14.40 5.26
C SER A 117 1.41 -14.00 4.31
N PRO A 118 2.49 -13.37 4.81
CA PRO A 118 3.65 -12.97 4.01
C PRO A 118 4.43 -14.16 3.44
#